data_AF-A0A3A1NBX0-F1
#
_entry.id   AF-A0A3A1NBX0-F1
#
_cell.length_a   1.000
_cell.length_b   1.000
_cell.length_c   1.000
_cell.angle_alpha   90.00
_cell.angle_beta   90.00
_cell.angle_gamma   90.00
#
_symmetry.space_group_name_H-M   'P 1'
#
loop_
_entity.id
_entity.type
_entity.pdbx_description
1 polymer ?
#
loop_
_entity_poly.entity_id
_entity_poly.type
_entity_poly.pdbx_seq_one_letter_code
_entity_poly.pdbx_strand_id
1 'polypeptide(L)'
;MNKIVKILLIVIGLLAAVLWFSLPSADDPNAINSGSMNFMFIIMYILLAIAVITSLVFGLAKLFTTKGSIKKALFAIGGLAIVVAISYGLSSDNMAVVETMSERGVETTEGTVKNIGMGLNVFFILTALAVVLMVFPGLKRMFVK
;
A
#
# COMPACT_ATOMS: atom_id res chain seq x y z
N MET A 1 -8.25 -1.73 -24.61
CA MET A 1 -8.60 -3.07 -24.07
C MET A 1 -8.87 -4.00 -25.24
N ASN A 2 -8.14 -5.10 -25.35
CA ASN A 2 -8.41 -6.10 -26.38
C ASN A 2 -9.84 -6.63 -26.20
N LYS A 3 -10.57 -6.85 -27.31
CA LYS A 3 -11.98 -7.29 -27.30
C LYS A 3 -12.20 -8.50 -26.38
N ILE A 4 -11.23 -9.42 -26.38
CA ILE A 4 -11.19 -10.63 -25.56
C ILE A 4 -11.25 -10.30 -24.06
N VAL A 5 -10.40 -9.41 -23.57
CA VAL A 5 -10.36 -9.03 -22.13
C VAL A 5 -11.66 -8.38 -21.71
N LYS A 6 -12.26 -7.53 -22.56
CA LYS A 6 -13.54 -6.88 -22.27
C LYS A 6 -14.66 -7.90 -22.12
N ILE A 7 -14.73 -8.87 -23.03
CA ILE A 7 -15.75 -9.93 -23.01
C ILE A 7 -15.57 -10.81 -21.77
N LEU A 8 -14.32 -11.18 -21.44
CA LEU A 8 -14.02 -12.02 -20.29
C LEU A 8 -14.41 -11.36 -18.96
N LEU A 9 -14.14 -10.05 -18.81
CA LEU A 9 -14.57 -9.27 -17.65
C LEU A 9 -16.09 -9.16 -17.53
N ILE A 10 -16.80 -9.01 -18.65
CA ILE A 10 -18.27 -9.00 -18.65
C ILE A 10 -18.83 -10.34 -18.19
N VAL A 11 -18.28 -11.45 -18.69
CA VAL A 11 -18.71 -12.81 -18.29
C VAL A 11 -18.45 -13.05 -16.79
N ILE A 12 -17.26 -12.71 -16.29
CA ILE A 12 -16.94 -12.83 -14.86
C ILE A 12 -17.87 -11.94 -14.01
N GLY A 13 -18.14 -10.72 -14.45
CA GLY A 13 -19.04 -9.81 -13.76
C GLY A 13 -20.47 -10.33 -13.69
N LEU A 14 -20.99 -10.90 -14.78
CA LEU A 14 -22.31 -11.52 -14.81
C LEU A 14 -22.38 -12.76 -13.92
N LEU A 15 -21.36 -13.63 -13.94
CA LEU A 15 -21.27 -14.79 -13.06
C LEU A 15 -21.25 -14.39 -11.59
N ALA A 16 -20.44 -13.38 -11.23
CA ALA A 16 -20.39 -12.85 -9.87
C ALA A 16 -21.73 -12.26 -9.42
N ALA A 17 -22.44 -11.54 -10.30
CA ALA A 17 -23.76 -11.00 -10.00
C ALA A 17 -24.78 -12.13 -9.74
N VAL A 18 -24.81 -13.17 -10.59
CA VAL A 18 -25.70 -14.32 -10.38
C VAL A 18 -25.40 -15.04 -9.07
N LEU A 19 -24.12 -15.26 -8.76
CA LEU A 19 -23.71 -15.88 -7.50
C LEU A 19 -24.09 -15.02 -6.29
N TRP A 20 -23.97 -13.69 -6.39
CA TRP A 20 -24.37 -12.74 -5.35
C TRP A 20 -25.85 -12.85 -5.00
N PHE A 21 -26.73 -12.88 -6.02
CA PHE A 21 -28.17 -13.07 -5.81
C PHE A 21 -28.53 -14.50 -5.37
N SER A 22 -27.61 -15.45 -5.53
CA SER A 22 -27.77 -16.84 -5.10
C SER A 22 -27.14 -17.10 -3.72
N LEU A 23 -26.74 -16.06 -2.98
CA LEU A 23 -26.22 -16.19 -1.63
C LEU A 23 -27.36 -16.53 -0.64
N PRO A 24 -27.13 -17.43 0.33
CA PRO A 24 -28.07 -17.68 1.42
C PRO A 24 -28.24 -16.44 2.31
N SER A 25 -29.35 -16.39 3.05
CA SER A 25 -29.58 -15.36 4.07
C SER A 25 -28.47 -15.38 5.13
N ALA A 26 -28.13 -14.20 5.66
CA ALA A 26 -27.10 -14.06 6.68
C ALA A 26 -27.40 -14.81 7.99
N ASP A 27 -28.68 -15.09 8.25
CA ASP A 27 -29.13 -15.79 9.46
C ASP A 27 -29.02 -17.32 9.35
N ASP A 28 -28.63 -17.87 8.20
CA ASP A 28 -28.43 -19.32 8.03
C ASP A 28 -27.06 -19.75 8.58
N PRO A 29 -27.01 -20.63 9.61
CA PRO A 29 -25.75 -21.13 10.18
C PRO A 29 -24.84 -21.83 9.16
N ASN A 30 -25.39 -22.32 8.05
CA ASN A 30 -24.65 -23.01 6.98
C ASN A 30 -24.31 -22.11 5.79
N ALA A 31 -24.59 -20.80 5.84
CA ALA A 31 -24.37 -19.88 4.73
C ALA A 31 -22.92 -19.89 4.21
N ILE A 32 -21.95 -20.09 5.11
CA ILE A 32 -20.50 -20.15 4.80
C ILE A 32 -20.15 -21.38 3.94
N ASN A 33 -20.87 -22.49 4.11
CA ASN A 33 -20.64 -23.73 3.36
C ASN A 33 -21.44 -23.79 2.05
N SER A 34 -22.15 -22.71 1.70
CA SER A 34 -22.93 -22.68 0.46
C SER A 34 -22.02 -22.69 -0.77
N GLY A 35 -22.47 -23.40 -1.81
CA GLY A 35 -21.75 -23.46 -3.09
C GLY A 35 -21.53 -22.06 -3.68
N SER A 36 -22.53 -21.18 -3.62
CA SER A 36 -22.45 -19.81 -4.12
C SER A 36 -21.36 -18.98 -3.42
N MET A 37 -21.25 -19.08 -2.09
CA MET A 37 -20.20 -18.41 -1.33
C MET A 37 -18.81 -18.97 -1.67
N ASN A 38 -18.68 -20.30 -1.76
CA ASN A 38 -17.43 -20.95 -2.13
C ASN A 38 -16.95 -20.53 -3.54
N PHE A 39 -17.85 -20.54 -4.53
CA PHE A 39 -17.55 -20.10 -5.89
C PHE A 39 -17.15 -18.62 -5.96
N MET A 40 -17.77 -17.74 -5.16
CA MET A 40 -17.35 -16.35 -5.08
C MET A 40 -15.93 -16.18 -4.55
N PHE A 41 -15.55 -16.94 -3.52
CA PHE A 41 -14.18 -16.92 -3.02
C PHE A 41 -13.18 -17.46 -4.05
N ILE A 42 -13.53 -18.52 -4.78
CA ILE A 42 -12.70 -19.04 -5.87
C ILE A 42 -12.45 -17.96 -6.93
N ILE A 43 -13.50 -17.27 -7.38
CA ILE A 43 -13.35 -16.18 -8.37
C ILE A 43 -12.46 -15.07 -7.81
N MET A 44 -12.65 -14.68 -6.55
CA MET A 44 -11.83 -13.67 -5.88
C MET A 44 -10.35 -14.08 -5.84
N TYR A 45 -10.04 -15.31 -5.43
CA TYR A 45 -8.67 -15.80 -5.37
C TYR A 45 -8.02 -15.88 -6.76
N ILE A 46 -8.78 -16.30 -7.79
CA ILE A 46 -8.28 -16.32 -9.17
C ILE A 46 -7.96 -14.90 -9.65
N LEU A 47 -8.87 -13.94 -9.42
CA LEU A 47 -8.66 -12.54 -9.81
C LEU A 47 -7.49 -11.93 -9.05
N LEU A 48 -7.36 -12.21 -7.76
CA LEU A 48 -6.24 -11.78 -6.95
C LEU A 48 -4.92 -12.36 -7.47
N ALA A 49 -4.88 -13.67 -7.76
CA ALA A 49 -3.71 -14.32 -8.31
C ALA A 49 -3.30 -13.70 -9.65
N ILE A 50 -4.26 -13.48 -10.56
CA ILE A 50 -4.00 -12.81 -11.85
C ILE A 50 -3.46 -11.39 -11.60
N ALA A 51 -4.08 -10.61 -10.72
CA ALA A 51 -3.65 -9.25 -10.42
C ALA A 51 -2.22 -9.21 -9.85
N VAL A 52 -1.91 -10.08 -8.89
CA VAL A 52 -0.57 -10.20 -8.30
C VAL A 52 0.45 -10.63 -9.34
N ILE A 53 0.20 -11.71 -10.09
CA ILE A 53 1.13 -12.22 -11.11
C ILE A 53 1.34 -11.16 -12.19
N THR A 54 0.28 -10.58 -12.73
CA THR A 54 0.41 -9.58 -13.80
C THR A 54 1.10 -8.32 -13.31
N SER A 55 0.75 -7.79 -12.14
CA SER A 55 1.40 -6.61 -11.58
C SER A 55 2.90 -6.84 -11.32
N LEU A 56 3.28 -8.01 -10.80
CA LEU A 56 4.68 -8.37 -10.60
C LEU A 56 5.41 -8.56 -11.93
N VAL A 57 4.89 -9.41 -12.82
CA VAL A 57 5.54 -9.71 -14.10
C VAL A 57 5.66 -8.45 -14.95
N PHE A 58 4.57 -7.71 -15.17
CA PHE A 58 4.62 -6.50 -15.99
C PHE A 58 5.34 -5.36 -15.28
N GLY A 59 5.22 -5.24 -13.95
CA GLY A 59 5.92 -4.24 -13.16
C GLY A 59 7.43 -4.43 -13.25
N LEU A 60 7.92 -5.63 -12.95
CA LEU A 60 9.34 -5.98 -13.03
C LEU A 60 9.85 -5.96 -14.48
N ALA A 61 9.11 -6.55 -15.43
CA ALA A 61 9.51 -6.53 -16.83
C ALA A 61 9.65 -5.10 -17.35
N LYS A 62 8.71 -4.20 -17.05
CA LYS A 62 8.83 -2.78 -17.42
C LYS A 62 10.03 -2.11 -16.75
N LEU A 63 10.32 -2.49 -15.51
CA LEU A 63 11.47 -1.98 -14.77
C LEU A 63 12.78 -2.29 -15.52
N PHE A 64 12.95 -3.51 -16.07
CA PHE A 64 14.15 -3.92 -16.79
C PHE A 64 14.19 -3.55 -18.28
N THR A 65 13.03 -3.49 -18.94
CA THR A 65 12.95 -3.26 -20.39
C THR A 65 12.91 -1.78 -20.77
N THR A 66 12.45 -0.90 -19.88
CA THR A 66 12.35 0.53 -20.16
C THR A 66 13.71 1.21 -19.93
N LYS A 67 14.19 1.99 -20.90
CA LYS A 67 15.45 2.72 -20.73
C LYS A 67 15.32 3.76 -19.60
N GLY A 68 16.14 3.61 -18.57
CA GLY A 68 16.22 4.56 -17.45
C GLY A 68 15.19 4.39 -16.32
N SER A 69 14.26 3.43 -16.42
CA SER A 69 13.31 3.12 -15.32
C SER A 69 14.03 2.59 -14.09
N ILE A 70 15.02 1.71 -14.24
CA ILE A 70 15.84 1.20 -13.14
C ILE A 70 16.49 2.36 -12.38
N LYS A 71 17.12 3.29 -13.11
CA LYS A 71 17.76 4.46 -12.49
C LYS A 71 16.75 5.27 -11.68
N LYS A 72 15.57 5.56 -12.24
CA LYS A 72 14.51 6.29 -11.52
C LYS A 72 14.02 5.56 -10.28
N ALA A 73 13.82 4.25 -10.36
CA ALA A 73 13.43 3.43 -9.22
C ALA A 73 14.51 3.44 -8.13
N LEU A 74 15.79 3.31 -8.51
CA LEU A 74 16.91 3.42 -7.57
C LEU A 74 16.99 4.81 -6.92
N PHE A 75 16.73 5.89 -7.66
CA PHE A 75 16.67 7.22 -7.07
C PHE A 75 15.53 7.35 -6.06
N ALA A 76 14.36 6.77 -6.36
CA ALA A 76 13.24 6.80 -5.43
C ALA A 76 13.53 6.00 -4.15
N ILE A 77 14.06 4.77 -4.29
CA ILE A 77 14.42 3.91 -3.17
C ILE A 77 15.58 4.53 -2.37
N GLY A 78 16.61 5.03 -3.05
CA GLY A 78 17.75 5.68 -2.42
C GLY A 78 17.36 6.95 -1.68
N GLY A 79 16.50 7.78 -2.27
CA GLY A 79 15.96 8.97 -1.61
C GLY A 79 15.17 8.61 -0.36
N LEU A 80 14.29 7.59 -0.43
CA LEU A 80 13.57 7.09 0.73
C LEU A 80 14.54 6.54 1.81
N ALA A 81 15.54 5.76 1.41
CA ALA A 81 16.53 5.20 2.33
C ALA A 81 17.33 6.29 3.05
N ILE A 82 17.70 7.38 2.37
CA ILE A 82 18.36 8.54 2.99
C ILE A 82 17.44 9.18 4.03
N VAL A 83 16.16 9.39 3.71
CA VAL A 83 15.18 9.95 4.66
C VAL A 83 15.04 9.04 5.87
N VAL A 84 14.93 7.72 5.67
CA VAL A 84 14.87 6.74 6.76
C VAL A 84 16.13 6.78 7.63
N ALA A 85 17.31 6.82 7.03
CA ALA A 85 18.58 6.88 7.76
C ALA A 85 18.69 8.15 8.63
N ILE A 86 18.33 9.30 8.06
CA ILE A 86 18.28 10.57 8.80
C ILE A 86 17.25 10.48 9.93
N SER A 87 16.06 9.97 9.64
CA SER A 87 14.97 9.86 10.62
C SER A 87 15.31 8.93 11.78
N TYR A 88 16.03 7.84 11.50
CA TYR A 88 16.53 6.92 12.52
C TYR A 88 17.61 7.56 13.38
N GLY A 89 18.51 8.35 12.79
CA GLY A 89 19.52 9.12 13.52
C GLY A 89 18.90 10.21 14.41
N LEU A 90 17.81 10.84 13.96
CA LEU A 90 17.04 11.82 14.73
C LEU A 90 16.18 11.18 15.83
N SER A 91 15.96 9.87 15.80
CA SER A 91 15.19 9.16 16.84
C SER A 91 16.07 8.83 18.05
N SER A 92 16.33 9.85 18.88
CA SER A 92 17.06 9.76 20.15
C SER A 92 16.13 9.73 21.37
N ASP A 93 16.72 9.58 22.57
CA ASP A 93 16.03 9.71 23.87
C ASP A 93 14.89 8.70 24.12
N ASN A 94 15.02 7.51 23.52
CA ASN A 94 14.00 6.48 23.56
C ASN A 94 13.75 5.92 24.97
N MET A 95 14.76 5.92 25.85
CA MET A 95 14.65 5.35 27.22
C MET A 95 13.66 6.11 28.11
N ALA A 96 13.65 7.45 28.03
CA ALA A 96 12.69 8.28 28.76
C ALA A 96 11.24 8.00 28.33
N VAL A 97 11.04 7.70 27.04
CA VAL A 97 9.73 7.33 26.52
C VAL A 97 9.34 5.92 26.96
N VAL A 98 10.28 4.97 27.04
CA VAL A 98 10.00 3.63 27.59
C VAL A 98 9.54 3.72 29.05
N GLU A 99 10.22 4.51 29.87
CA GLU A 99 9.87 4.71 31.28
C GLU A 99 8.46 5.32 31.44
N THR A 100 8.19 6.41 30.73
CA THR A 100 6.86 7.06 30.76
C THR A 100 5.73 6.18 30.23
N MET A 101 6.00 5.25 29.31
CA MET A 101 5.01 4.27 28.83
C MET A 101 4.80 3.15 29.84
N SER A 102 5.86 2.70 30.50
CA SER A 102 5.81 1.70 31.58
C SER A 102 4.98 2.22 32.77
N GLU A 103 5.16 3.48 33.17
CA GLU A 103 4.34 4.14 34.20
C GLU A 103 2.85 4.17 33.84
N ARG A 104 2.51 4.14 32.55
CA ARG A 104 1.14 4.11 32.04
C ARG A 104 0.61 2.69 31.84
N GLY A 105 1.36 1.67 32.28
CA GLY A 105 1.00 0.26 32.16
C GLY A 105 1.22 -0.33 30.76
N VAL A 106 2.01 0.33 29.91
CA VAL A 106 2.32 -0.14 28.55
C VAL A 106 3.77 -0.63 28.51
N GLU A 107 3.94 -1.95 28.47
CA GLU A 107 5.27 -2.52 28.26
C GLU A 107 5.75 -2.27 26.83
N THR A 108 6.94 -1.67 26.72
CA THR A 108 7.59 -1.41 25.43
C THR A 108 9.10 -1.54 25.58
N THR A 109 9.81 -1.60 24.46
CA THR A 109 11.27 -1.69 24.42
C THR A 109 11.86 -0.47 23.75
N GLU A 110 13.10 -0.15 24.08
CA GLU A 110 13.83 0.97 23.47
C GLU A 110 13.85 0.88 21.93
N GLY A 111 14.04 -0.33 21.39
CA GLY A 111 14.01 -0.58 19.96
C GLY A 111 12.65 -0.30 19.32
N THR A 112 11.56 -0.66 20.01
CA THR A 112 10.19 -0.40 19.54
C THR A 112 9.94 1.11 19.50
N VAL A 113 10.24 1.80 20.59
CA VAL A 113 10.12 3.27 20.69
C VAL A 113 10.94 3.96 19.61
N LYS A 114 12.19 3.51 19.39
CA LYS A 114 13.05 4.08 18.35
C LYS A 114 12.51 3.88 16.94
N ASN A 115 11.93 2.72 16.65
CA ASN A 115 11.33 2.46 15.34
C ASN A 115 10.07 3.31 15.12
N ILE A 116 9.28 3.55 16.18
CA ILE A 116 8.12 4.44 16.13
C ILE A 116 8.58 5.89 15.90
N GLY A 117 9.57 6.37 16.66
CA GLY A 117 10.15 7.71 16.50
C GLY A 117 10.74 7.92 15.11
N MET A 118 11.48 6.93 14.59
CA MET A 118 11.93 6.90 13.20
C MET A 118 10.75 7.02 12.23
N GLY A 119 9.69 6.23 12.38
CA GLY A 119 8.52 6.26 11.51
C GLY A 119 7.82 7.61 11.50
N LEU A 120 7.67 8.24 12.67
CA LEU A 120 7.14 9.59 12.82
C LEU A 120 8.02 10.62 12.11
N ASN A 121 9.33 10.57 12.33
CA ASN A 121 10.28 11.46 11.67
C ASN A 121 10.24 11.31 10.14
N VAL A 122 10.19 10.08 9.62
CA VAL A 122 10.04 9.82 8.17
C VAL A 122 8.76 10.48 7.66
N PHE A 123 7.64 10.27 8.35
CA PHE A 123 6.35 10.84 7.97
C PHE A 123 6.38 12.37 7.94
N PHE A 124 6.88 13.02 8.99
CA PHE A 124 6.92 14.48 9.06
C PHE A 124 7.87 15.09 8.04
N ILE A 125 9.06 14.49 7.82
CA ILE A 125 10.02 14.96 6.80
C ILE A 125 9.39 14.84 5.40
N LEU A 126 8.81 13.69 5.06
CA LEU A 126 8.19 13.50 3.74
C LEU A 126 6.97 14.41 3.56
N THR A 127 6.18 14.62 4.61
CA THR A 127 5.03 15.54 4.58
C THR A 127 5.48 16.98 4.33
N ALA A 128 6.50 17.46 5.05
CA ALA A 128 7.06 18.79 4.84
C ALA A 128 7.60 18.95 3.41
N LEU A 129 8.37 17.97 2.92
CA LEU A 129 8.88 17.96 1.54
C LEU A 129 7.74 17.98 0.53
N ALA A 130 6.68 17.18 0.73
CA ALA A 130 5.52 17.15 -0.16
C ALA A 130 4.82 18.51 -0.22
N VAL A 131 4.58 19.15 0.93
CA VAL A 131 3.98 20.49 1.00
C VAL A 131 4.83 21.51 0.24
N VAL A 132 6.15 21.55 0.48
CA VAL A 132 7.05 22.46 -0.23
C VAL A 132 7.02 22.22 -1.74
N LEU A 133 7.10 20.96 -2.17
CA LEU A 133 7.07 20.59 -3.59
C LEU A 133 5.74 20.87 -4.28
N MET A 134 4.62 20.90 -3.54
CA MET A 134 3.31 21.26 -4.09
C MET A 134 3.10 22.78 -4.12
N VAL A 135 3.44 23.47 -3.03
CA VAL A 135 3.17 24.90 -2.86
C VAL A 135 4.13 25.75 -3.70
N PHE A 136 5.41 25.42 -3.76
CA PHE A 136 6.41 26.25 -4.43
C PHE A 136 6.16 26.40 -5.95
N PRO A 137 5.89 25.33 -6.72
CA PRO A 137 5.54 25.46 -8.13
C PRO A 137 4.20 26.18 -8.33
N GLY A 138 3.24 25.99 -7.41
CA GLY A 138 1.95 26.67 -7.41
C GLY A 138 2.11 28.19 -7.29
N LEU A 139 2.86 28.65 -6.30
CA LEU A 139 3.17 30.07 -6.09
C LEU A 139 3.99 30.63 -7.27
N LYS A 140 5.00 29.92 -7.74
CA LYS A 140 5.84 30.39 -8.86
C LYS A 140 5.00 30.66 -10.12
N ARG A 141 4.05 29.79 -10.45
CA ARG A 141 3.15 29.97 -11.60
C ARG A 141 2.15 31.11 -11.43
N MET A 142 1.82 31.49 -10.20
CA MET A 142 0.91 32.60 -9.91
C MET A 142 1.62 33.96 -9.98
N PHE A 143 2.87 34.03 -9.53
CA PHE A 143 3.60 35.30 -9.41
C PHE A 143 4.59 35.56 -10.54
N VAL A 144 5.05 34.52 -11.25
CA VAL A 144 5.91 34.64 -12.43
C VAL A 144 5.10 34.16 -13.62
N LYS A 145 4.63 35.11 -14.45
CA LYS A 145 4.00 34.83 -15.75
C LYS A 145 4.97 34.09 -16.67
#